data_AF-A0A8C3QRQ7-F1
#
_entry.id   AF-A0A8C3QRQ7-F1
#
_cell.length_a   1.000
_cell.length_b   1.000
_cell.length_c   1.000
_cell.angle_alpha   90.00
_cell.angle_beta   90.00
_cell.angle_gamma   90.00
#
_symmetry.space_group_name_H-M   'P 1'
#
loop_
_entity.id
_entity.type
_entity.pdbx_description
1 polymer ?
#
loop_
_entity_poly.entity_id
_entity_poly.type
_entity_poly.pdbx_seq_one_letter_code
_entity_poly.pdbx_strand_id
1 'polypeptide(L)'
;QIMTINRKWLVASIEQKTNHGSWKTIWNYDTGFMATKVQPEKACYLSIMNRTEMPSFDALPQLAADIRVRLKKNQLLGKPPTKEITFTLVKRIIRDLESYGPDTFSMCRGLSTYVAYEVHGECRQRILYNCCPSTSSR
;
A
#
# COMPACT_ATOMS: atom_id res chain seq x y z
N GLN A 1 3.32 6.69 10.94
CA GLN A 1 2.79 5.54 10.18
C GLN A 1 2.18 4.56 11.18
N ILE A 2 0.99 4.02 10.91
CA ILE A 2 0.26 3.11 11.80
C ILE A 2 -0.14 1.88 10.98
N MET A 3 0.10 0.69 11.54
CA MET A 3 -0.33 -0.59 10.97
C MET A 3 -1.40 -1.23 11.85
N THR A 4 -2.50 -1.67 11.23
CA THR A 4 -3.62 -2.37 11.85
C THR A 4 -3.78 -3.73 11.17
N ILE A 5 -3.99 -4.79 11.95
CA ILE A 5 -4.09 -6.17 11.45
C ILE A 5 -5.41 -6.76 11.92
N ASN A 6 -6.22 -7.24 10.97
CA ASN A 6 -7.44 -7.97 11.22
C ASN A 6 -7.22 -9.45 10.87
N ARG A 7 -7.01 -10.28 11.89
CA ARG A 7 -6.76 -11.72 11.71
C ARG A 7 -7.97 -12.50 11.19
N LYS A 8 -9.19 -12.06 11.53
CA LYS A 8 -10.42 -12.75 11.11
C LYS A 8 -10.61 -12.70 9.59
N TRP A 9 -10.29 -11.55 8.99
CA TRP A 9 -10.48 -11.31 7.56
C TRP A 9 -9.19 -11.38 6.74
N LEU A 10 -8.06 -11.69 7.39
CA LEU A 10 -6.73 -11.69 6.78
C LEU A 10 -6.40 -10.36 6.06
N VAL A 11 -6.81 -9.24 6.66
CA VAL A 11 -6.60 -7.90 6.14
C VAL A 11 -5.62 -7.15 7.02
N ALA A 12 -4.65 -6.48 6.41
CA ALA A 12 -3.83 -5.48 7.08
C ALA A 12 -3.99 -4.11 6.42
N SER A 13 -3.93 -3.04 7.20
CA SER A 13 -3.95 -1.68 6.68
C SER A 13 -2.82 -0.86 7.26
N ILE A 14 -2.20 -0.03 6.42
CA ILE A 14 -1.13 0.88 6.78
C ILE A 14 -1.55 2.29 6.43
N GLU A 15 -1.52 3.19 7.41
CA GLU A 15 -1.84 4.59 7.22
C GLU A 15 -0.64 5.48 7.57
N GLN A 16 -0.39 6.48 6.73
CA GLN A 16 0.64 7.47 6.95
C GLN A 16 0.12 8.86 6.60
N LYS A 17 0.33 9.80 7.52
CA LYS A 17 0.04 11.22 7.36
C LYS A 17 1.35 11.99 7.47
N THR A 18 1.58 12.89 6.52
CA THR A 18 2.74 13.78 6.45
C THR A 18 2.28 15.18 6.04
N ASN A 19 3.17 16.16 6.13
CA ASN A 19 2.89 17.52 5.63
C ASN A 19 2.65 17.55 4.10
N HIS A 20 3.14 16.54 3.38
CA HIS A 20 2.99 16.42 1.92
C HIS A 20 1.74 15.62 1.50
N GLY A 21 0.91 15.21 2.46
CA GLY A 21 -0.30 14.44 2.20
C GLY A 21 -0.42 13.18 3.05
N SER A 22 -1.49 12.44 2.80
CA SER A 22 -1.73 11.17 3.46
C SER A 22 -2.12 10.06 2.49
N TRP A 23 -1.77 8.86 2.93
CA TRP A 23 -1.84 7.64 2.16
C TRP A 23 -2.37 6.53 3.07
N LYS A 24 -3.21 5.67 2.52
CA LYS A 24 -3.67 4.47 3.19
C LYS A 24 -3.57 3.29 2.24
N THR A 25 -2.94 2.23 2.71
CA THR A 25 -2.81 0.98 1.99
C THR A 25 -3.57 -0.13 2.70
N ILE A 26 -4.24 -0.98 1.93
CA ILE A 26 -4.88 -2.21 2.37
C ILE A 26 -4.16 -3.37 1.69
N TRP A 27 -3.81 -4.39 2.46
CA TRP A 27 -3.34 -5.70 2.02
C TRP A 27 -4.40 -6.72 2.39
N ASN A 28 -5.06 -7.28 1.38
CA ASN A 28 -6.03 -8.35 1.57
C ASN A 28 -5.36 -9.68 1.21
N TYR A 29 -4.93 -10.44 2.23
CA TYR A 29 -4.25 -11.72 2.05
C TYR A 29 -5.21 -12.86 1.70
N ASP A 30 -6.51 -12.68 1.99
CA ASP A 30 -7.55 -13.62 1.57
C ASP A 30 -7.70 -13.57 0.04
N THR A 31 -7.92 -12.38 -0.53
CA THR A 31 -8.10 -12.21 -1.98
C THR A 31 -6.80 -12.09 -2.77
N GLY A 32 -5.69 -11.76 -2.11
CA GLY A 32 -4.40 -11.51 -2.77
C GLY A 32 -4.30 -10.15 -3.47
N PHE A 33 -5.15 -9.19 -3.14
CA PHE A 33 -5.10 -7.83 -3.69
C PHE A 33 -4.54 -6.81 -2.69
N MET A 34 -3.99 -5.75 -3.24
CA MET A 34 -3.57 -4.55 -2.52
C MET A 34 -4.27 -3.33 -3.09
N ALA A 35 -4.55 -2.36 -2.22
CA ALA A 35 -5.13 -1.09 -2.60
C ALA A 35 -4.43 0.06 -1.88
N THR A 36 -4.02 1.11 -2.60
CA THR A 36 -3.46 2.34 -2.01
C THR A 36 -4.33 3.53 -2.37
N LYS A 37 -4.90 4.19 -1.36
CA LYS A 37 -5.52 5.51 -1.48
C LYS A 37 -4.48 6.60 -1.30
N VAL A 38 -4.42 7.51 -2.26
CA VAL A 38 -3.56 8.70 -2.24
C VAL A 38 -4.44 9.94 -2.16
N GLN A 39 -4.50 10.56 -0.98
CA GLN A 39 -5.42 11.69 -0.77
C GLN A 39 -5.11 12.92 -1.63
N PRO A 40 -3.85 13.38 -1.78
CA PRO A 40 -3.52 14.54 -2.62
C PRO A 40 -3.97 14.38 -4.08
N GLU A 41 -3.96 13.15 -4.60
CA GLU A 41 -4.32 12.84 -5.99
C GLU A 41 -5.80 12.50 -6.16
N LYS A 42 -6.56 12.34 -5.06
CA LYS A 42 -7.93 11.83 -5.05
C LYS A 42 -8.06 10.52 -5.85
N ALA A 43 -7.04 9.66 -5.74
CA ALA A 43 -6.92 8.43 -6.51
C ALA A 43 -6.79 7.19 -5.60
N CYS A 44 -7.20 6.05 -6.14
CA CYS A 44 -6.94 4.74 -5.58
C CYS A 44 -6.21 3.86 -6.60
N TYR A 45 -5.19 3.15 -6.15
CA TYR A 45 -4.36 2.27 -6.95
C TYR A 45 -4.56 0.83 -6.50
N LEU A 46 -5.01 -0.04 -7.40
CA LEU A 46 -5.24 -1.46 -7.13
C LEU A 46 -4.16 -2.29 -7.80
N SER A 47 -3.61 -3.27 -7.07
CA SER A 47 -2.63 -4.22 -7.60
C SER A 47 -2.89 -5.62 -7.08
N ILE A 48 -2.42 -6.62 -7.83
CA ILE A 48 -2.18 -7.95 -7.30
C ILE A 48 -1.02 -7.89 -6.32
N MET A 49 -1.15 -8.61 -5.21
CA MET A 49 -0.12 -8.75 -4.20
C MET A 49 0.94 -9.75 -4.66
N ASN A 50 2.19 -9.33 -4.74
CA ASN A 50 3.29 -10.25 -4.94
C ASN A 50 3.66 -10.92 -3.62
N ARG A 51 3.14 -12.12 -3.39
CA ARG A 51 3.32 -12.89 -2.15
C ARG A 51 4.77 -13.35 -1.91
N THR A 52 5.64 -13.34 -2.93
CA THR A 52 7.06 -13.68 -2.72
C THR A 52 7.87 -12.50 -2.20
N GLU A 53 7.41 -11.27 -2.44
CA GLU A 53 8.06 -10.05 -1.97
C GLU A 53 7.42 -9.51 -0.68
N MET A 54 6.12 -9.75 -0.50
CA MET A 54 5.40 -9.35 0.71
C MET A 54 5.73 -10.25 1.90
N PRO A 55 5.78 -9.70 3.13
CA PRO A 55 5.86 -10.50 4.34
C PRO A 55 4.64 -11.43 4.43
N SER A 56 4.82 -12.61 5.01
CA SER A 56 3.69 -13.48 5.32
C SER A 56 2.74 -12.82 6.32
N PHE A 57 1.46 -13.20 6.31
CA PHE A 57 0.47 -12.63 7.22
C PHE A 57 0.87 -12.80 8.70
N ASP A 58 1.47 -13.93 9.05
CA ASP A 58 1.93 -14.23 10.41
C ASP A 58 3.15 -13.41 10.83
N ALA A 59 3.92 -12.88 9.87
CA ALA A 59 5.05 -11.98 10.15
C ALA A 59 4.61 -10.52 10.40
N LEU A 60 3.35 -10.16 10.10
CA LEU A 60 2.87 -8.78 10.21
C LEU A 60 2.91 -8.20 11.64
N PRO A 61 2.61 -8.95 12.72
CA PRO A 61 2.73 -8.43 14.08
C PRO A 61 4.16 -7.99 14.41
N GLN A 62 5.16 -8.75 13.98
CA GLN A 62 6.57 -8.41 14.16
C GLN A 62 6.93 -7.16 13.35
N LEU A 63 6.52 -7.10 12.08
CA LEU A 63 6.73 -5.91 11.24
C LEU A 63 6.11 -4.65 11.85
N ALA A 64 4.89 -4.75 12.39
CA ALA A 64 4.22 -3.63 13.06
C ALA A 64 4.99 -3.17 14.32
N ALA A 65 5.56 -4.09 15.09
CA ALA A 65 6.40 -3.77 16.23
C ALA A 65 7.68 -3.05 15.80
N ASP A 66 8.36 -3.56 14.77
CA ASP A 66 9.60 -2.97 14.23
C ASP A 66 9.38 -1.54 13.71
N ILE A 67 8.28 -1.29 12.99
CA ILE A 67 7.90 0.05 12.53
C ILE A 67 7.73 1.00 13.73
N ARG A 68 7.03 0.57 14.79
CA ARG A 68 6.83 1.38 16.00
C ARG A 68 8.14 1.69 16.71
N VAL A 69 9.04 0.72 16.84
CA VAL A 69 10.36 0.92 17.46
C VAL A 69 11.20 1.93 16.67
N ARG A 70 11.20 1.85 15.34
CA ARG A 70 11.95 2.78 14.48
C ARG A 70 11.41 4.20 14.53
N LEU A 71 10.09 4.35 14.58
CA LEU A 71 9.44 5.65 14.80
C LEU A 71 9.93 6.28 16.11
N LYS A 72 9.95 5.51 17.20
CA LYS A 72 10.43 6.00 18.51
C LYS A 72 11.90 6.41 18.50
N LYS A 73 12.73 5.76 17.68
CA LYS A 73 14.18 6.04 17.59
C LYS A 73 14.53 7.14 16.58
N ASN A 74 13.56 7.79 15.92
CA ASN A 74 13.79 8.70 14.79
C ASN A 74 14.65 8.09 13.65
N GLN A 75 14.74 6.76 13.58
CA GLN A 75 15.61 6.02 12.65
C GLN A 75 14.96 5.75 11.28
N LEU A 76 13.77 6.27 11.02
CA LEU A 76 13.15 6.16 9.68
C LEU A 76 13.87 6.99 8.61
N LEU A 77 14.78 7.88 8.99
CA LEU A 77 15.52 8.77 8.10
C LEU A 77 16.71 8.09 7.38
N GLY A 78 17.10 6.88 7.78
CA GLY A 78 18.28 6.20 7.25
C GLY A 78 17.97 4.80 6.74
N LYS A 79 17.57 4.72 5.46
CA LYS A 79 17.43 3.50 4.64
C LYS A 79 16.22 2.60 5.00
N PRO A 80 15.18 2.54 4.14
CA PRO A 80 14.16 1.50 4.28
C PRO A 80 14.84 0.15 4.01
N PRO A 81 14.80 -0.83 4.93
CA PRO A 81 15.05 -2.21 4.56
C PRO A 81 13.73 -2.69 4.01
N THR A 82 13.60 -2.62 2.70
CA THR A 82 12.78 -3.50 1.86
C THR A 82 12.72 -2.91 0.48
N LYS A 83 12.85 -3.78 -0.51
CA LYS A 83 12.75 -3.46 -1.93
C LYS A 83 11.57 -2.52 -2.16
N GLU A 84 11.85 -1.39 -2.80
CA GLU A 84 10.81 -0.48 -3.27
C GLU A 84 10.08 -1.19 -4.41
N ILE A 85 8.87 -1.68 -4.12
CA ILE A 85 7.97 -2.20 -5.14
C ILE A 85 7.30 -0.98 -5.78
N THR A 86 7.68 -0.65 -7.01
CA THR A 86 7.07 0.44 -7.77
C THR A 86 6.00 -0.12 -8.68
N PHE A 87 5.03 0.69 -9.14
CA PHE A 87 3.96 0.17 -9.99
C PHE A 87 3.76 1.03 -11.24
N THR A 88 3.67 0.38 -12.41
CA THR A 88 3.27 1.03 -13.67
C THR A 88 1.77 1.12 -13.73
N LEU A 89 1.28 2.32 -14.02
CA LEU A 89 -0.13 2.56 -14.27
C LEU A 89 -0.53 2.00 -15.64
N VAL A 90 -1.36 0.97 -15.64
CA VAL A 90 -2.21 0.71 -16.80
C VAL A 90 -3.53 1.38 -16.48
N LYS A 91 -3.82 2.50 -17.17
CA LYS A 91 -5.09 3.23 -17.03
C LYS A 91 -6.25 2.38 -17.59
N ARG A 92 -6.62 1.30 -16.92
CA ARG A 92 -7.91 0.61 -17.08
C ARG A 92 -8.79 1.02 -15.91
N ILE A 93 -9.98 1.52 -16.24
CA ILE A 93 -11.02 1.83 -15.27
C ILE A 93 -11.56 0.51 -14.74
N ILE A 94 -11.44 0.29 -13.43
CA ILE A 94 -12.10 -0.82 -12.74
C ILE A 94 -13.58 -0.48 -12.61
N ARG A 95 -14.45 -1.34 -13.15
CA ARG A 95 -15.91 -1.14 -13.09
C ARG A 95 -16.55 -1.80 -11.87
N ASP A 96 -15.93 -2.86 -11.35
CA ASP A 96 -16.40 -3.57 -10.16
C ASP A 96 -15.35 -3.47 -9.05
N LEU A 97 -15.59 -2.57 -8.10
CA LEU A 97 -14.75 -2.43 -6.90
C LEU A 97 -15.10 -3.49 -5.84
N GLU A 98 -16.28 -4.09 -5.90
CA GLU A 98 -16.77 -5.04 -4.88
C GLU A 98 -15.96 -6.34 -4.94
N SER A 99 -15.51 -6.74 -6.13
CA SER A 99 -14.62 -7.89 -6.32
C SER A 99 -13.28 -7.79 -5.59
N TYR A 100 -12.87 -6.60 -5.15
CA TYR A 100 -11.62 -6.37 -4.41
C TYR A 100 -11.80 -6.38 -2.88
N GLY A 101 -13.02 -6.68 -2.41
CA GLY A 101 -13.38 -6.84 -1.01
C GLY A 101 -13.92 -5.55 -0.36
N PRO A 102 -14.61 -5.70 0.78
CA PRO A 102 -15.37 -4.61 1.40
C PRO A 102 -14.49 -3.45 1.89
N ASP A 103 -13.30 -3.73 2.42
CA ASP A 103 -12.37 -2.70 2.88
C ASP A 103 -11.85 -1.85 1.71
N THR A 104 -11.51 -2.51 0.59
CA THR A 104 -11.06 -1.84 -0.64
C THR A 104 -12.19 -1.00 -1.24
N PHE A 105 -13.38 -1.57 -1.37
CA PHE A 105 -14.57 -0.85 -1.84
C PHE A 105 -14.82 0.39 -0.98
N SER A 106 -14.87 0.24 0.34
CA SER A 106 -15.11 1.34 1.26
C SER A 106 -14.02 2.42 1.18
N MET A 107 -12.77 2.04 0.95
CA MET A 107 -11.66 3.00 0.87
C MET A 107 -11.64 3.78 -0.45
N CYS A 108 -11.98 3.12 -1.57
CA CYS A 108 -11.78 3.62 -2.93
C CYS A 108 -13.04 4.13 -3.61
N ARG A 109 -14.24 3.87 -3.05
CA ARG A 109 -15.50 4.41 -3.55
C ARG A 109 -15.45 5.94 -3.68
N GLY A 110 -15.83 6.43 -4.86
CA GLY A 110 -15.86 7.87 -5.18
C GLY A 110 -14.49 8.46 -5.58
N LEU A 111 -13.45 7.63 -5.74
CA LEU A 111 -12.14 8.04 -6.23
C LEU A 111 -11.88 7.50 -7.64
N SER A 112 -11.04 8.22 -8.39
CA SER A 112 -10.47 7.68 -9.63
C SER A 112 -9.63 6.45 -9.29
N THR A 113 -10.04 5.29 -9.77
CA THR A 113 -9.36 4.02 -9.46
C THR A 113 -8.61 3.49 -10.66
N TYR A 114 -7.34 3.14 -10.44
CA TYR A 114 -6.43 2.66 -11.48
C TYR A 114 -5.84 1.31 -11.11
N VAL A 115 -5.63 0.45 -12.11
CA VAL A 115 -4.80 -0.75 -11.95
C VAL A 115 -3.33 -0.34 -12.01
N ALA A 116 -2.55 -0.84 -11.07
CA ALA A 116 -1.11 -0.67 -11.00
C ALA A 116 -0.47 -2.08 -11.01
N TYR A 117 0.59 -2.26 -11.79
CA TYR A 117 1.36 -3.51 -11.84
C TYR A 117 2.75 -3.28 -11.29
N GLU A 118 3.25 -4.22 -10.49
CA GLU A 118 4.61 -4.16 -9.99
C GLU A 118 5.62 -3.96 -11.13
N VAL A 119 6.45 -2.93 -11.01
CA VAL A 119 7.63 -2.67 -11.81
C VAL A 119 8.77 -2.28 -10.89
N HIS A 120 9.98 -2.63 -11.28
CA HIS A 120 11.18 -2.19 -10.56
C HIS A 120 11.44 -0.72 -10.91
N GLY A 121 11.38 0.18 -9.93
CA GLY A 121 11.58 1.63 -10.09
C GLY A 121 11.62 2.33 -8.73
N GLU A 122 11.94 3.62 -8.69
CA GLU A 122 11.91 4.39 -7.44
C GLU A 122 10.50 4.91 -7.15
N CYS A 123 9.98 4.60 -5.96
CA CYS A 123 8.76 5.26 -5.48
C CYS A 123 9.15 6.53 -4.71
N ARG A 124 8.72 7.71 -5.21
CA ARG A 124 8.91 8.98 -4.48
C ARG A 124 8.28 8.97 -3.08
N GLN A 125 7.29 8.12 -2.84
CA GLN A 125 6.72 7.86 -1.52
C GLN A 125 7.55 6.75 -0.84
N ARG A 126 8.47 7.12 0.05
CA ARG A 126 9.23 6.16 0.89
C ARG A 126 8.32 5.48 1.93
N ILE A 127 7.43 4.62 1.47
CA ILE A 127 6.47 3.87 2.29
C ILE A 127 6.62 2.40 1.96
N LEU A 128 6.86 1.58 2.99
CA LEU A 128 7.07 0.14 2.86
C LEU A 128 5.84 -0.53 2.22
N TYR A 129 6.04 -1.23 1.09
CA TYR A 129 5.06 -2.06 0.40
C TYR A 129 3.72 -1.38 0.05
N ASN A 130 3.81 -0.20 -0.59
CA ASN A 130 2.65 0.51 -1.14
C ASN A 130 2.54 0.36 -2.66
N CYS A 131 1.32 0.32 -3.20
CA CYS A 131 1.10 0.58 -4.63
C CYS A 131 1.40 2.05 -4.95
N CYS A 132 2.57 2.31 -5.52
CA CYS A 132 3.01 3.64 -5.94
C CYS A 132 2.94 3.79 -7.47
N PRO A 133 2.34 4.86 -8.00
CA PRO A 133 2.50 5.19 -9.41
C PRO A 133 3.94 5.64 -9.68
N SER A 134 4.65 4.97 -10.59
CA SER A 134 5.95 5.43 -11.07
C SER A 134 5.79 6.79 -11.75
N THR A 135 6.43 7.84 -11.24
CA THR A 135 6.66 9.03 -12.06
C THR A 135 7.79 8.68 -13.02
N SER A 136 7.47 8.33 -14.27
CA SER A 136 8.44 8.38 -15.36
C SER A 136 8.86 9.84 -15.52
N SER A 137 9.84 10.30 -14.75
CA SER A 137 10.59 11.52 -15.05
C SER A 137 11.40 11.24 -16.31
N ARG A 138 10.94 11.78 -17.44
CA ARG A 138 11.84 12.14 -18.54
C ARG A 138 12.82 13.21 -18.04
#